data_AF-A0A9D5VG01-F1
#
_entry.id   AF-A0A9D5VG01-F1
#
_cell.length_a   1.000
_cell.length_b   1.000
_cell.length_c   1.000
_cell.angle_alpha   90.00
_cell.angle_beta   90.00
_cell.angle_gamma   90.00
#
_symmetry.space_group_name_H-M   'P 1'
#
loop_
_entity.id
_entity.type
_entity.pdbx_description
1 polymer ?
#
loop_
_entity_poly.entity_id
_entity_poly.type
_entity_poly.pdbx_seq_one_letter_code
_entity_poly.pdbx_strand_id
1 'polypeptide(L)'
;MLDWFERRMRLGSGLIDILFYDLVALSDMELLQVAEAKEGEILVVTPGFGVGEIRVYATVDAFLEACGGQVGVDTLVIAGVGSSAAGTAALAKNVANVLERPVAGIVSSLGWRDIFSHGIKGLTADNLTERLGSTLQFWAGLVREVTNDVFWGQMVRFRLKGSYVEGIPESEILLDILRRNQKNMRTLVGHSKGSLSIANALFGLRDQSAIENPRINVVTFGCGVNVPNSYQNLFQYIGTWDMLGITNTTAKGELWRGLNWVWFKGHDTNSLNQFHLPVVDILKELKPRLLEDA
;
A
#
# COMPACT_ATOMS: atom_id res chain seq x y z
N MET A 1 17.50 15.72 12.10
CA MET A 1 17.08 14.83 11.00
C MET A 1 17.78 13.49 11.10
N LEU A 2 19.13 13.40 11.06
CA LEU A 2 19.86 12.13 11.25
C LEU A 2 19.45 11.31 12.48
N ASP A 3 19.35 11.96 13.65
CA ASP A 3 18.91 11.29 14.90
C ASP A 3 17.51 10.64 14.78
N TRP A 4 16.59 11.27 14.03
CA TRP A 4 15.27 10.71 13.77
C TRP A 4 15.35 9.47 12.86
N PHE A 5 16.16 9.51 11.80
CA PHE A 5 16.36 8.35 10.91
C PHE A 5 16.95 7.15 11.66
N GLU A 6 18.01 7.38 12.45
CA GLU A 6 18.64 6.32 13.23
C GLU A 6 17.69 5.71 14.26
N ARG A 7 16.92 6.55 14.95
CA ARG A 7 15.90 6.10 15.90
C ARG A 7 14.86 5.21 15.23
N ARG A 8 14.32 5.60 14.07
CA ARG A 8 13.33 4.78 13.34
C ARG A 8 13.90 3.44 12.87
N MET A 9 15.13 3.42 12.36
CA MET A 9 15.79 2.17 11.98
C MET A 9 15.98 1.22 13.17
N ARG A 10 16.35 1.75 14.34
CA ARG A 10 16.45 0.95 15.57
C ARG A 10 15.11 0.36 16.04
N LEU A 11 13.99 1.00 15.67
CA LEU A 11 12.63 0.57 16.00
C LEU A 11 12.02 -0.37 14.95
N GLY A 12 12.83 -0.92 14.04
CA GLY A 12 12.40 -1.93 13.07
C GLY A 12 11.92 -1.37 11.73
N SER A 13 11.97 -0.06 11.50
CA SER A 13 11.68 0.51 10.17
C SER A 13 12.83 0.26 9.20
N GLY A 14 12.52 -0.23 8.00
CA GLY A 14 13.49 -0.31 6.91
C GLY A 14 13.77 1.06 6.30
N LEU A 15 14.90 1.18 5.59
CA LEU A 15 15.25 2.42 4.88
C LEU A 15 14.14 2.87 3.91
N ILE A 16 13.46 1.93 3.28
CA ILE A 16 12.37 2.24 2.35
C ILE A 16 11.11 2.69 3.06
N ASP A 17 10.80 2.14 4.23
CA ASP A 17 9.68 2.66 5.00
C ASP A 17 9.89 4.15 5.27
N ILE A 18 11.12 4.52 5.60
CA ILE A 18 11.49 5.91 5.85
C ILE A 18 11.44 6.76 4.57
N LEU A 19 11.82 6.23 3.42
CA LEU A 19 11.82 7.01 2.18
C LEU A 19 10.43 7.14 1.55
N PHE A 20 9.58 6.11 1.67
CA PHE A 20 8.32 6.03 0.91
C PHE A 20 7.07 6.27 1.73
N TYR A 21 7.13 6.12 3.06
CA TYR A 21 5.95 6.18 3.91
C TYR A 21 6.05 7.25 4.98
N ASP A 22 4.89 7.75 5.36
CA ASP A 22 4.74 8.76 6.39
C ASP A 22 4.90 8.17 7.80
N LEU A 23 6.12 7.76 8.14
CA LEU A 23 6.43 7.22 9.46
C LEU A 23 6.27 8.26 10.58
N VAL A 24 6.05 9.54 10.25
CA VAL A 24 5.72 10.59 11.24
C VAL A 24 4.34 10.35 11.84
N ALA A 25 3.43 9.71 11.10
CA ALA A 25 2.10 9.36 11.60
C ALA A 25 2.12 8.32 12.74
N LEU A 26 3.22 7.58 12.90
CA LEU A 26 3.39 6.55 13.92
C LEU A 26 4.23 7.05 15.10
N SER A 27 3.80 6.74 16.32
CA SER A 27 4.64 6.81 17.51
C SER A 27 5.67 5.69 17.54
N ASP A 28 6.68 5.85 18.38
CA ASP A 28 7.65 4.78 18.64
C ASP A 28 7.02 3.52 19.21
N MET A 29 5.99 3.67 20.06
CA MET A 29 5.29 2.52 20.63
C MET A 29 4.53 1.74 19.56
N GLU A 30 3.93 2.43 18.59
CA GLU A 30 3.27 1.79 17.45
C GLU A 30 4.27 1.08 16.54
N LEU A 31 5.46 1.66 16.32
CA LEU A 31 6.54 0.99 15.58
C LEU A 31 7.02 -0.28 16.28
N LEU A 32 7.20 -0.24 17.60
CA LEU A 32 7.58 -1.42 18.38
C LEU A 32 6.53 -2.53 18.30
N GLN A 33 5.24 -2.19 18.24
CA GLN A 33 4.15 -3.18 18.12
C GLN A 33 4.19 -3.94 16.79
N VAL A 34 4.75 -3.35 15.73
CA VAL A 34 4.81 -3.95 14.39
C VAL A 34 6.21 -4.40 13.98
N ALA A 35 7.23 -4.19 14.82
CA ALA A 35 8.63 -4.47 14.50
C ALA A 35 8.88 -5.95 14.14
N GLU A 36 8.16 -6.87 14.79
CA GLU A 36 8.28 -8.32 14.57
C GLU A 36 7.23 -8.87 13.60
N ALA A 37 6.34 -8.02 13.09
CA ALA A 37 5.26 -8.46 12.22
C ALA A 37 5.81 -8.88 10.84
N LYS A 38 5.27 -9.97 10.33
CA LYS A 38 5.78 -10.69 9.16
C LYS A 38 4.91 -10.48 7.94
N GLU A 39 5.49 -10.79 6.79
CA GLU A 39 4.75 -10.92 5.54
C GLU A 39 3.53 -11.83 5.70
N GLY A 40 2.41 -11.38 5.14
CA GLY A 40 1.14 -12.09 5.18
C GLY A 40 0.33 -11.89 6.46
N GLU A 41 0.89 -11.23 7.48
CA GLU A 41 0.13 -10.84 8.66
C GLU A 41 -0.74 -9.61 8.37
N ILE A 42 -1.78 -9.44 9.19
CA ILE A 42 -2.77 -8.37 9.05
C ILE A 42 -2.67 -7.47 10.27
N LEU A 43 -2.42 -6.18 10.04
CA LEU A 43 -2.30 -5.14 11.06
C LEU A 43 -3.62 -4.40 11.18
N VAL A 44 -4.29 -4.43 12.32
CA VAL A 44 -5.44 -3.54 12.57
C VAL A 44 -4.97 -2.32 13.33
N VAL A 45 -5.03 -1.17 12.66
CA VAL A 45 -4.56 0.12 13.13
C VAL A 45 -5.75 0.99 13.52
N THR A 46 -5.76 1.48 14.75
CA THR A 46 -6.78 2.39 15.26
C THR A 46 -6.43 3.86 14.96
N PRO A 47 -7.43 4.76 14.79
CA PRO A 47 -7.18 6.19 14.61
C PRO A 47 -6.61 6.85 15.88
N GLY A 48 -5.97 8.00 15.70
CA GLY A 48 -5.40 8.83 16.77
C GLY A 48 -3.88 8.92 16.70
N PHE A 49 -3.33 10.13 16.75
CA PHE A 49 -1.89 10.36 16.65
C PHE A 49 -1.16 9.97 17.93
N GLY A 50 -0.32 8.93 17.87
CA GLY A 50 0.56 8.52 18.96
C GLY A 50 -0.11 7.96 20.21
N VAL A 51 -1.39 7.59 20.11
CA VAL A 51 -2.18 6.95 21.18
C VAL A 51 -2.82 5.64 20.70
N GLY A 52 -2.48 5.18 19.49
CA GLY A 52 -3.14 4.04 18.85
C GLY A 52 -2.59 2.68 19.29
N GLU A 53 -3.49 1.73 19.43
CA GLU A 53 -3.18 0.30 19.48
C GLU A 53 -3.12 -0.24 18.04
N ILE A 54 -2.06 -0.98 17.72
CA ILE A 54 -1.94 -1.80 16.51
C ILE A 54 -1.97 -3.26 16.93
N ARG A 55 -2.96 -3.99 16.42
CA ARG A 55 -3.10 -5.44 16.64
C ARG A 55 -2.61 -6.20 15.44
N VAL A 56 -1.80 -7.24 15.67
CA VAL A 56 -1.26 -8.09 14.61
C VAL A 56 -2.00 -9.42 14.61
N TYR A 57 -2.49 -9.83 13.45
CA TYR A 57 -3.17 -11.10 13.23
C TYR A 57 -2.35 -11.95 12.27
N ALA A 58 -1.96 -13.14 12.72
CA ALA A 58 -1.11 -14.04 11.93
C ALA A 58 -1.83 -14.69 10.74
N THR A 59 -3.17 -14.77 10.77
CA THR A 59 -3.97 -15.44 9.74
C THR A 59 -5.26 -14.68 9.45
N VAL A 60 -5.83 -14.93 8.26
CA VAL A 60 -7.16 -14.41 7.89
C VAL A 60 -8.23 -14.90 8.85
N ASP A 61 -8.16 -16.14 9.34
CA ASP A 61 -9.12 -16.67 10.31
C ASP A 61 -9.12 -15.85 11.61
N ALA A 62 -7.94 -15.62 12.21
CA ALA A 62 -7.80 -14.85 13.44
C ALA A 62 -8.30 -13.40 13.25
N PHE A 63 -8.01 -12.81 12.08
CA PHE A 63 -8.50 -11.48 11.73
C PHE A 63 -10.03 -11.44 11.61
N LEU A 64 -10.63 -12.38 10.87
CA LEU A 64 -12.07 -12.41 10.64
C LEU A 64 -12.86 -12.73 11.92
N GLU A 65 -12.33 -13.59 12.79
CA GLU A 65 -12.89 -13.84 14.13
C GLU A 65 -12.92 -12.54 14.96
N ALA A 66 -11.85 -11.76 14.93
CA ALA A 66 -11.80 -10.47 15.63
C ALA A 66 -12.76 -9.42 15.03
N CYS A 67 -12.94 -9.42 13.70
CA CYS A 67 -13.92 -8.57 13.02
C CYS A 67 -15.37 -8.96 13.34
N GLY A 68 -15.67 -10.25 13.46
CA GLY A 68 -17.00 -10.76 13.84
C GLY A 68 -17.38 -10.49 15.29
N GLY A 69 -16.41 -10.16 16.15
CA GLY A 69 -16.61 -9.81 17.54
C GLY A 69 -16.79 -8.31 17.79
N GLN A 70 -15.69 -7.54 17.80
CA GLN A 70 -15.64 -6.16 18.34
C GLN A 70 -14.98 -5.11 17.43
N VAL A 71 -14.16 -5.51 16.45
CA VAL A 71 -13.37 -4.56 15.66
C VAL A 71 -14.04 -4.35 14.29
N GLY A 72 -14.90 -3.34 14.21
CA GLY A 72 -15.65 -2.98 13.00
C GLY A 72 -14.76 -2.41 11.88
N VAL A 73 -13.89 -3.25 11.32
CA VAL A 73 -13.06 -2.93 10.17
C VAL A 73 -13.87 -3.10 8.89
N ASP A 74 -13.93 -2.04 8.09
CA ASP A 74 -14.50 -2.05 6.75
C ASP A 74 -13.53 -1.55 5.67
N THR A 75 -12.31 -1.20 6.08
CA THR A 75 -11.30 -0.62 5.21
C THR A 75 -10.02 -1.44 5.27
N LEU A 76 -9.54 -1.87 4.11
CA LEU A 76 -8.29 -2.62 3.94
C LEU A 76 -7.28 -1.78 3.17
N VAL A 77 -6.00 -1.91 3.51
CA VAL A 77 -4.90 -1.25 2.82
C VAL A 77 -3.81 -2.24 2.46
N ILE A 78 -3.16 -2.01 1.32
CA ILE A 78 -1.95 -2.73 0.92
C ILE A 78 -0.91 -1.69 0.50
N ALA A 79 0.24 -1.72 1.15
CA ALA A 79 1.40 -0.90 0.79
C ALA A 79 2.19 -1.52 -0.38
N GLY A 80 3.09 -0.75 -0.97
CA GLY A 80 3.94 -1.14 -2.10
C GLY A 80 5.13 -2.04 -1.77
N VAL A 81 5.84 -2.47 -2.82
CA VAL A 81 7.05 -3.33 -2.74
C VAL A 81 8.01 -2.76 -1.71
N GLY A 82 8.48 -3.61 -0.81
CA GLY A 82 9.56 -3.25 0.08
C GLY A 82 9.13 -2.47 1.32
N SER A 83 7.84 -2.16 1.45
CA SER A 83 7.30 -1.74 2.74
C SER A 83 7.36 -2.90 3.72
N SER A 84 7.89 -2.64 4.91
CA SER A 84 7.76 -3.56 6.02
C SER A 84 6.37 -3.41 6.66
N ALA A 85 6.17 -4.10 7.78
CA ALA A 85 5.03 -3.84 8.65
C ALA A 85 4.94 -2.36 9.08
N ALA A 86 6.07 -1.64 9.18
CA ALA A 86 6.08 -0.21 9.51
C ALA A 86 5.49 0.67 8.40
N GLY A 87 5.89 0.46 7.13
CA GLY A 87 5.31 1.18 5.99
C GLY A 87 3.82 0.86 5.80
N THR A 88 3.45 -0.42 5.96
CA THR A 88 2.04 -0.86 5.97
C THR A 88 1.25 -0.16 7.07
N ALA A 89 1.78 -0.16 8.30
CA ALA A 89 1.15 0.50 9.44
C ALA A 89 1.01 2.01 9.22
N ALA A 90 2.00 2.68 8.63
CA ALA A 90 1.96 4.12 8.38
C ALA A 90 0.88 4.49 7.35
N LEU A 91 0.78 3.73 6.25
CA LEU A 91 -0.30 3.93 5.29
C LEU A 91 -1.67 3.69 5.95
N ALA A 92 -1.82 2.58 6.69
CA ALA A 92 -3.04 2.26 7.42
C ALA A 92 -3.40 3.35 8.43
N LYS A 93 -2.40 3.91 9.13
CA LYS A 93 -2.58 4.99 10.11
C LYS A 93 -3.09 6.27 9.47
N ASN A 94 -2.52 6.66 8.33
CA ASN A 94 -3.00 7.83 7.58
C ASN A 94 -4.44 7.66 7.13
N VAL A 95 -4.81 6.48 6.63
CA VAL A 95 -6.20 6.18 6.24
C VAL A 95 -7.11 6.17 7.47
N ALA A 96 -6.70 5.50 8.56
CA ALA A 96 -7.48 5.40 9.79
C ALA A 96 -7.76 6.77 10.40
N ASN A 97 -6.74 7.63 10.48
CA ASN A 97 -6.87 8.98 11.02
C ASN A 97 -7.83 9.85 10.21
N VAL A 98 -7.84 9.73 8.88
CA VAL A 98 -8.77 10.50 8.03
C VAL A 98 -10.19 9.96 8.15
N LEU A 99 -10.37 8.64 8.06
CA LEU A 99 -11.69 8.02 8.11
C LEU A 99 -12.27 7.99 9.53
N GLU A 100 -11.44 8.21 10.55
CA GLU A 100 -11.79 8.10 11.98
C GLU A 100 -12.30 6.70 12.34
N ARG A 101 -11.76 5.67 11.68
CA ARG A 101 -12.19 4.27 11.82
C ARG A 101 -10.98 3.34 11.82
N PRO A 102 -11.05 2.16 12.46
CA PRO A 102 -10.01 1.15 12.38
C PRO A 102 -9.79 0.68 10.93
N VAL A 103 -8.53 0.51 10.56
CA VAL A 103 -8.12 0.09 9.21
C VAL A 103 -7.23 -1.14 9.31
N ALA A 104 -7.47 -2.14 8.47
CA ALA A 104 -6.61 -3.30 8.36
C ALA A 104 -5.57 -3.12 7.25
N GLY A 105 -4.28 -3.28 7.55
CA GLY A 105 -3.20 -3.32 6.57
C GLY A 105 -2.68 -4.74 6.38
N ILE A 106 -2.61 -5.22 5.14
CA ILE A 106 -2.00 -6.51 4.82
C ILE A 106 -0.50 -6.27 4.61
N VAL A 107 0.35 -6.90 5.42
CA VAL A 107 1.80 -6.77 5.31
C VAL A 107 2.26 -7.48 4.04
N SER A 108 2.59 -6.68 3.03
CA SER A 108 3.00 -7.19 1.73
C SER A 108 4.38 -7.83 1.78
N SER A 109 4.59 -8.76 0.85
CA SER A 109 5.86 -9.47 0.71
C SER A 109 7.05 -8.58 0.35
N LEU A 110 8.19 -8.87 0.98
CA LEU A 110 9.49 -8.31 0.61
C LEU A 110 9.94 -8.97 -0.72
N GLY A 111 9.49 -8.43 -1.85
CA GLY A 111 10.04 -8.75 -3.18
C GLY A 111 11.49 -8.29 -3.39
N TRP A 112 12.30 -8.18 -2.33
CA TRP A 112 13.58 -7.47 -2.33
C TRP A 112 14.82 -8.28 -2.05
N ARG A 113 14.69 -9.55 -1.66
CA ARG A 113 15.85 -10.39 -1.35
C ARG A 113 16.78 -10.56 -2.55
N ASP A 114 16.23 -10.56 -3.78
CA ASP A 114 17.03 -10.67 -5.00
C ASP A 114 17.59 -9.32 -5.49
N ILE A 115 16.85 -8.23 -5.29
CA ILE A 115 17.23 -6.86 -5.66
C ILE A 115 18.39 -6.36 -4.78
N PHE A 116 18.37 -6.57 -3.46
CA PHE A 116 19.37 -5.95 -2.58
C PHE A 116 20.74 -6.62 -2.57
N SER A 117 20.83 -7.89 -2.99
CA SER A 117 22.09 -8.65 -2.96
C SER A 117 23.19 -8.03 -3.85
N HIS A 118 22.81 -7.18 -4.82
CA HIS A 118 23.75 -6.56 -5.77
C HIS A 118 23.83 -5.02 -5.69
N GLY A 119 22.92 -4.32 -4.99
CA GLY A 119 22.86 -2.84 -5.00
C GLY A 119 23.38 -2.12 -3.74
N ILE A 120 23.37 -2.75 -2.57
CA ILE A 120 23.61 -2.07 -1.28
C ILE A 120 24.63 -2.83 -0.40
N LYS A 121 25.79 -3.14 -0.98
CA LYS A 121 27.01 -3.29 -0.16
C LYS A 121 27.64 -1.90 -0.02
N GLY A 122 27.29 -1.16 1.04
CA GLY A 122 28.00 0.08 1.41
C GLY A 122 27.19 1.32 1.81
N LEU A 123 25.88 1.22 2.12
CA LEU A 123 25.14 2.35 2.69
C LEU A 123 25.37 2.46 4.21
N THR A 124 26.02 3.54 4.62
CA THR A 124 26.07 4.04 5.99
C THR A 124 25.23 5.33 6.08
N ALA A 125 24.91 5.80 7.29
CA ALA A 125 24.17 7.05 7.50
C ALA A 125 24.85 8.25 6.79
N ASP A 126 26.19 8.23 6.72
CA ASP A 126 27.00 9.27 6.07
C ASP A 126 26.83 9.29 4.54
N ASN A 127 26.71 8.12 3.90
CA ASN A 127 26.57 7.99 2.44
C ASN A 127 25.12 8.14 1.94
N LEU A 128 24.15 8.19 2.85
CA LEU A 128 22.72 8.37 2.51
C LEU A 128 22.47 9.77 1.92
N THR A 129 23.10 10.80 2.49
CA THR A 129 22.92 12.20 2.05
C THR A 129 23.48 12.44 0.65
N GLU A 130 24.63 11.85 0.32
CA GLU A 130 25.24 11.94 -1.01
C GLU A 130 24.47 11.15 -2.08
N ARG A 131 23.98 9.95 -1.74
CA ARG A 131 23.17 9.12 -2.66
C ARG A 131 21.75 9.67 -2.89
N LEU A 132 21.18 10.36 -1.90
CA LEU A 132 19.92 11.10 -2.07
C LEU A 132 20.11 12.33 -2.98
N GLY A 133 21.31 12.92 -3.00
CA GLY A 133 21.69 14.01 -3.90
C GLY A 133 21.73 13.62 -5.38
N SER A 134 21.93 12.34 -5.70
CA SER A 134 21.75 11.79 -7.05
C SER A 134 20.42 11.05 -7.20
N THR A 135 19.33 11.69 -6.79
CA THR A 135 17.93 11.21 -6.80
C THR A 135 17.64 10.34 -8.03
N LEU A 136 18.00 10.81 -9.24
CA LEU A 136 17.83 10.07 -10.49
C LEU A 136 18.50 8.70 -10.57
N GLN A 137 19.72 8.53 -10.05
CA GLN A 137 20.46 7.26 -10.12
C GLN A 137 19.91 6.22 -9.13
N PHE A 138 19.52 6.68 -7.93
CA PHE A 138 18.80 5.84 -6.96
C PHE A 138 17.46 5.38 -7.53
N TRP A 139 16.68 6.31 -8.09
CA TRP A 139 15.40 6.00 -8.73
C TRP A 139 15.58 5.10 -9.95
N ALA A 140 16.57 5.35 -10.83
CA ALA A 140 16.83 4.51 -12.00
C ALA A 140 17.30 3.10 -11.63
N GLY A 141 18.12 2.96 -10.58
CA GLY A 141 18.52 1.67 -10.03
C GLY A 141 17.32 0.88 -9.50
N LEU A 142 16.47 1.55 -8.70
CA LEU A 142 15.26 0.95 -8.18
C LEU A 142 14.29 0.54 -9.30
N VAL A 143 14.05 1.41 -10.29
CA VAL A 143 13.22 1.09 -11.48
C VAL A 143 13.74 -0.17 -12.17
N ARG A 144 15.05 -0.23 -12.47
CA ARG A 144 15.66 -1.34 -13.23
C ARG A 144 15.55 -2.67 -12.49
N GLU A 145 15.71 -2.64 -11.18
CA GLU A 145 15.76 -3.83 -10.35
C GLU A 145 14.36 -4.32 -10.00
N VAL A 146 13.44 -3.40 -9.75
CA VAL A 146 12.00 -3.65 -9.69
C VAL A 146 11.53 -4.31 -11.00
N THR A 147 11.89 -3.82 -12.18
CA THR A 147 11.46 -4.43 -13.46
C THR A 147 11.94 -5.88 -13.70
N ASN A 148 12.97 -6.36 -12.98
CA ASN A 148 13.54 -7.70 -13.17
C ASN A 148 12.98 -8.77 -12.21
N ASP A 149 12.12 -8.41 -11.28
CA ASP A 149 11.53 -9.33 -10.30
C ASP A 149 10.50 -10.28 -10.96
N VAL A 150 10.43 -11.53 -10.47
CA VAL A 150 9.43 -12.55 -10.83
C VAL A 150 8.02 -12.02 -10.64
N PHE A 151 7.81 -11.20 -9.61
CA PHE A 151 6.56 -10.48 -9.39
C PHE A 151 6.19 -9.58 -10.58
N TRP A 152 7.17 -8.93 -11.22
CA TRP A 152 6.93 -8.13 -12.43
C TRP A 152 6.63 -8.98 -13.65
N GLY A 153 7.24 -10.16 -13.79
CA GLY A 153 6.85 -11.11 -14.83
C GLY A 153 5.38 -11.54 -14.71
N GLN A 154 4.91 -11.78 -13.48
CA GLN A 154 3.51 -12.06 -13.16
C GLN A 154 2.60 -10.85 -13.37
N MET A 155 3.03 -9.67 -12.95
CA MET A 155 2.30 -8.42 -13.14
C MET A 155 2.25 -7.94 -14.58
N VAL A 156 3.24 -8.26 -15.41
CA VAL A 156 3.19 -8.03 -16.87
C VAL A 156 2.11 -8.93 -17.48
N ARG A 157 1.98 -10.19 -17.06
CA ARG A 157 0.88 -11.06 -17.50
C ARG A 157 -0.47 -10.50 -17.05
N PHE A 158 -0.57 -10.04 -15.82
CA PHE A 158 -1.76 -9.35 -15.30
C PHE A 158 -2.08 -8.09 -16.13
N ARG A 159 -1.09 -7.23 -16.39
CA ARG A 159 -1.19 -6.00 -17.18
C ARG A 159 -1.64 -6.26 -18.62
N LEU A 160 -1.31 -7.42 -19.18
CA LEU A 160 -1.65 -7.80 -20.54
C LEU A 160 -3.02 -8.48 -20.67
N LYS A 161 -3.52 -9.16 -19.62
CA LYS A 161 -4.74 -9.97 -19.69
C LYS A 161 -5.90 -9.47 -18.83
N GLY A 162 -5.66 -8.63 -17.83
CA GLY A 162 -6.70 -8.21 -16.88
C GLY A 162 -7.38 -9.41 -16.21
N SER A 163 -6.59 -10.43 -15.84
CA SER A 163 -7.04 -11.70 -15.27
C SER A 163 -6.24 -12.00 -14.02
N TYR A 164 -6.83 -12.75 -13.10
CA TYR A 164 -6.21 -13.17 -11.85
C TYR A 164 -4.89 -13.90 -12.06
N VAL A 165 -3.92 -13.62 -11.18
CA VAL A 165 -2.62 -14.29 -11.10
C VAL A 165 -2.42 -14.85 -9.70
N GLU A 166 -2.24 -16.16 -9.63
CA GLU A 166 -1.92 -16.93 -8.40
C GLU A 166 -0.46 -16.74 -7.97
N GLY A 167 -0.18 -16.99 -6.70
CA GLY A 167 1.15 -16.93 -6.11
C GLY A 167 1.57 -15.53 -5.65
N ILE A 168 0.62 -14.60 -5.50
CA ILE A 168 0.85 -13.27 -4.94
C ILE A 168 0.23 -13.24 -3.53
N PRO A 169 1.02 -13.40 -2.46
CA PRO A 169 0.51 -13.64 -1.10
C PRO A 169 -0.49 -12.59 -0.64
N GLU A 170 -0.16 -11.30 -0.78
CA GLU A 170 -1.06 -10.23 -0.33
C GLU A 170 -2.35 -10.13 -1.17
N SER A 171 -2.34 -10.57 -2.42
CA SER A 171 -3.55 -10.65 -3.25
C SER A 171 -4.43 -11.82 -2.81
N GLU A 172 -3.83 -12.96 -2.47
CA GLU A 172 -4.52 -14.16 -2.02
C GLU A 172 -5.18 -13.94 -0.66
N ILE A 173 -4.49 -13.26 0.26
CA ILE A 173 -5.03 -12.84 1.56
C ILE A 173 -6.24 -11.92 1.36
N LEU A 174 -6.10 -10.89 0.52
CA LEU A 174 -7.21 -9.99 0.22
C LEU A 174 -8.39 -10.73 -0.43
N LEU A 175 -8.12 -11.63 -1.38
CA LEU A 175 -9.12 -12.44 -2.04
C LEU A 175 -9.89 -13.32 -1.03
N ASP A 176 -9.20 -13.95 -0.08
CA ASP A 176 -9.84 -14.75 0.97
C ASP A 176 -10.73 -13.89 1.88
N ILE A 177 -10.24 -12.73 2.32
CA ILE A 177 -11.02 -11.78 3.12
C ILE A 177 -12.27 -11.34 2.37
N LEU A 178 -12.15 -10.96 1.09
CA LEU A 178 -13.29 -10.51 0.30
C LEU A 178 -14.32 -11.63 0.09
N ARG A 179 -13.88 -12.86 -0.17
CA ARG A 179 -14.81 -14.01 -0.30
C ARG A 179 -15.67 -14.22 0.94
N ARG A 180 -15.05 -14.09 2.11
CA ARG A 180 -15.66 -14.44 3.38
C ARG A 180 -16.37 -13.26 4.04
N ASN A 181 -15.96 -12.03 3.72
CA ASN A 181 -16.38 -10.83 4.46
C ASN A 181 -16.65 -9.59 3.59
N GLN A 182 -16.76 -9.71 2.26
CA GLN A 182 -17.00 -8.54 1.36
C GLN A 182 -18.20 -7.68 1.73
N LYS A 183 -19.25 -8.25 2.34
CA LYS A 183 -20.47 -7.50 2.73
C LYS A 183 -20.20 -6.43 3.78
N ASN A 184 -19.12 -6.60 4.55
CA ASN A 184 -18.69 -5.67 5.59
C ASN A 184 -17.57 -4.76 5.10
N MET A 185 -17.00 -5.00 3.92
CA MET A 185 -15.94 -4.18 3.34
C MET A 185 -16.54 -3.02 2.54
N ARG A 186 -15.97 -1.83 2.73
CA ARG A 186 -16.35 -0.59 2.06
C ARG A 186 -15.23 -0.03 1.20
N THR A 187 -13.99 -0.05 1.67
CA THR A 187 -12.90 0.67 1.01
C THR A 187 -11.62 -0.17 0.95
N LEU A 188 -10.99 -0.19 -0.23
CA LEU A 188 -9.67 -0.76 -0.45
C LEU A 188 -8.71 0.36 -0.84
N VAL A 189 -7.58 0.50 -0.15
CA VAL A 189 -6.57 1.52 -0.45
C VAL A 189 -5.23 0.88 -0.80
N GLY A 190 -4.73 1.15 -2.01
CA GLY A 190 -3.45 0.65 -2.48
C GLY A 190 -2.43 1.75 -2.66
N HIS A 191 -1.17 1.46 -2.38
CA HIS A 191 -0.04 2.29 -2.84
C HIS A 191 0.91 1.46 -3.69
N SER A 192 1.34 2.01 -4.84
CA SER A 192 2.32 1.36 -5.73
C SER A 192 1.91 -0.08 -6.10
N LYS A 193 2.73 -1.08 -5.77
CA LYS A 193 2.36 -2.52 -5.92
C LYS A 193 1.11 -2.92 -5.16
N GLY A 194 0.82 -2.33 -4.02
CA GLY A 194 -0.41 -2.63 -3.28
C GLY A 194 -1.67 -2.38 -4.11
N SER A 195 -1.67 -1.34 -4.95
CA SER A 195 -2.74 -1.07 -5.92
C SER A 195 -2.92 -2.21 -6.92
N LEU A 196 -1.80 -2.79 -7.38
CA LEU A 196 -1.78 -3.92 -8.30
C LEU A 196 -2.29 -5.21 -7.63
N SER A 197 -1.90 -5.43 -6.37
CA SER A 197 -2.37 -6.58 -5.59
C SER A 197 -3.87 -6.50 -5.29
N ILE A 198 -4.40 -5.29 -5.03
CA ILE A 198 -5.85 -5.06 -4.93
C ILE A 198 -6.53 -5.41 -6.25
N ALA A 199 -6.06 -4.86 -7.37
CA ALA A 199 -6.63 -5.16 -8.68
C ALA A 199 -6.62 -6.66 -8.97
N ASN A 200 -5.51 -7.35 -8.67
CA ASN A 200 -5.39 -8.79 -8.83
C ASN A 200 -6.43 -9.57 -8.01
N ALA A 201 -6.60 -9.25 -6.73
CA ALA A 201 -7.62 -9.87 -5.88
C ALA A 201 -9.05 -9.65 -6.42
N LEU A 202 -9.36 -8.45 -6.92
CA LEU A 202 -10.67 -8.16 -7.51
C LEU A 202 -10.94 -8.98 -8.78
N PHE A 203 -9.95 -9.13 -9.67
CA PHE A 203 -10.07 -10.07 -10.80
C PHE A 203 -10.16 -11.52 -10.34
N GLY A 204 -9.53 -11.88 -9.22
CA GLY A 204 -9.69 -13.20 -8.58
C GLY A 204 -11.11 -13.52 -8.14
N LEU A 205 -11.87 -12.52 -7.67
CA LEU A 205 -13.30 -12.69 -7.40
C LEU A 205 -14.07 -13.00 -8.68
N ARG A 206 -13.87 -12.18 -9.74
CA ARG A 206 -14.54 -12.35 -11.03
C ARG A 206 -14.23 -13.70 -11.68
N ASP A 207 -12.94 -14.00 -11.84
CA ASP A 207 -12.47 -15.14 -12.62
C ASP A 207 -12.82 -16.48 -11.94
N GLN A 208 -12.97 -16.46 -10.62
CA GLN A 208 -13.41 -17.62 -9.83
C GLN A 208 -14.92 -17.59 -9.52
N SER A 209 -15.70 -16.78 -10.26
CA SER A 209 -17.17 -16.73 -10.18
C SER A 209 -17.74 -16.41 -8.79
N ALA A 210 -16.98 -15.69 -7.97
CA ALA A 210 -17.47 -15.16 -6.70
C ALA A 210 -18.37 -13.93 -6.94
N ILE A 211 -19.32 -13.70 -6.04
CA ILE A 211 -20.15 -12.49 -6.08
C ILE A 211 -19.22 -11.29 -5.87
N GLU A 212 -19.29 -10.31 -6.77
CA GLU A 212 -18.60 -9.02 -6.64
C GLU A 212 -19.49 -8.03 -5.89
N ASN A 213 -18.91 -7.24 -4.99
CA ASN A 213 -19.61 -6.14 -4.32
C ASN A 213 -19.26 -4.80 -5.00
N PRO A 214 -20.12 -4.29 -5.91
CA PRO A 214 -19.83 -3.08 -6.68
C PRO A 214 -19.79 -1.80 -5.83
N ARG A 215 -20.24 -1.86 -4.57
CA ARG A 215 -20.21 -0.72 -3.63
C ARG A 215 -18.83 -0.49 -3.03
N ILE A 216 -17.91 -1.43 -3.16
CA ILE A 216 -16.55 -1.26 -2.63
C ILE A 216 -15.85 -0.12 -3.39
N ASN A 217 -15.40 0.87 -2.63
CA ASN A 217 -14.53 1.94 -3.08
C ASN A 217 -13.11 1.40 -3.26
N VAL A 218 -12.51 1.65 -4.42
CA VAL A 218 -11.12 1.31 -4.71
C VAL A 218 -10.35 2.61 -4.86
N VAL A 219 -9.42 2.86 -3.92
CA VAL A 219 -8.57 4.05 -3.90
C VAL A 219 -7.13 3.61 -4.17
N THR A 220 -6.46 4.22 -5.15
CA THR A 220 -5.07 3.89 -5.48
C THR A 220 -4.18 5.11 -5.51
N PHE A 221 -2.96 4.94 -5.01
CA PHE A 221 -1.93 5.96 -4.95
C PHE A 221 -0.66 5.46 -5.64
N GLY A 222 -0.06 6.30 -6.48
CA GLY A 222 1.22 6.02 -7.14
C GLY A 222 1.19 4.83 -8.11
N CYS A 223 0.01 4.32 -8.48
CA CYS A 223 -0.15 3.31 -9.53
C CYS A 223 -1.63 3.24 -9.94
N GLY A 224 -1.92 3.62 -11.19
CA GLY A 224 -3.25 3.43 -11.77
C GLY A 224 -3.44 1.99 -12.26
N VAL A 225 -4.57 1.38 -11.93
CA VAL A 225 -4.88 -0.01 -12.22
C VAL A 225 -6.22 -0.16 -12.93
N ASN A 226 -6.34 -1.23 -13.71
CA ASN A 226 -7.63 -1.71 -14.17
C ASN A 226 -8.24 -2.62 -13.09
N VAL A 227 -9.55 -2.54 -12.92
CA VAL A 227 -10.34 -3.43 -12.06
C VAL A 227 -11.51 -3.98 -12.88
N PRO A 228 -12.19 -5.05 -12.44
CA PRO A 228 -13.42 -5.51 -13.08
C PRO A 228 -14.46 -4.39 -13.24
N ASN A 229 -15.25 -4.44 -14.33
CA ASN A 229 -16.22 -3.40 -14.68
C ASN A 229 -17.35 -3.22 -13.64
N SER A 230 -17.56 -4.18 -12.75
CA SER A 230 -18.53 -4.08 -11.65
C SER A 230 -18.14 -3.02 -10.61
N TYR A 231 -16.85 -2.79 -10.37
CA TYR A 231 -16.36 -1.80 -9.41
C TYR A 231 -16.36 -0.41 -10.06
N GLN A 232 -17.39 0.40 -9.78
CA GLN A 232 -17.54 1.75 -10.37
C GLN A 232 -16.91 2.86 -9.52
N ASN A 233 -16.77 2.63 -8.22
CA ASN A 233 -16.21 3.59 -7.28
C ASN A 233 -14.68 3.52 -7.27
N LEU A 234 -14.06 3.98 -8.36
CA LEU A 234 -12.61 3.92 -8.56
C LEU A 234 -11.99 5.32 -8.51
N PHE A 235 -11.08 5.53 -7.56
CA PHE A 235 -10.40 6.80 -7.31
C PHE A 235 -8.88 6.58 -7.34
N GLN A 236 -8.20 7.09 -8.35
CA GLN A 236 -6.79 6.78 -8.60
C GLN A 236 -5.98 8.05 -8.70
N TYR A 237 -4.82 8.07 -8.07
CA TYR A 237 -3.98 9.27 -7.97
C TYR A 237 -2.54 8.95 -8.30
N ILE A 238 -1.97 9.76 -9.18
CA ILE A 238 -0.58 9.62 -9.62
C ILE A 238 0.10 10.99 -9.68
N GLY A 239 1.32 11.07 -9.15
CA GLY A 239 2.11 12.29 -9.21
C GLY A 239 2.61 12.58 -10.63
N THR A 240 2.68 13.84 -11.04
CA THR A 240 3.24 14.18 -12.36
C THR A 240 4.74 13.92 -12.48
N TRP A 241 5.44 13.78 -11.35
CA TRP A 241 6.86 13.38 -11.28
C TRP A 241 7.03 11.91 -10.87
N ASP A 242 5.93 11.16 -10.76
CA ASP A 242 5.93 9.77 -10.36
C ASP A 242 6.28 8.83 -11.53
N MET A 243 7.57 8.78 -11.89
CA MET A 243 8.03 7.91 -12.98
C MET A 243 7.77 6.43 -12.71
N LEU A 244 7.86 5.98 -11.45
CA LEU A 244 7.59 4.60 -11.07
C LEU A 244 6.12 4.26 -11.30
N GLY A 245 5.22 5.08 -10.75
CA GLY A 245 3.79 4.93 -10.90
C GLY A 245 3.36 4.98 -12.36
N ILE A 246 3.95 5.86 -13.17
CA ILE A 246 3.60 5.99 -14.59
C ILE A 246 3.98 4.72 -15.33
N THR A 247 5.17 4.19 -15.04
CA THR A 247 5.67 2.94 -15.64
C THR A 247 4.81 1.74 -15.24
N ASN A 248 4.38 1.72 -13.98
CA ASN A 248 3.66 0.62 -13.35
C ASN A 248 2.16 0.65 -13.65
N THR A 249 1.63 1.79 -14.07
CA THR A 249 0.20 1.97 -14.34
C THR A 249 -0.29 1.03 -15.45
N THR A 250 -1.28 0.21 -15.13
CA THR A 250 -1.90 -0.73 -16.07
C THR A 250 -3.14 -0.16 -16.76
N ALA A 251 -3.71 0.92 -16.22
CA ALA A 251 -4.74 1.71 -16.88
C ALA A 251 -4.25 2.22 -18.24
N LYS A 252 -4.90 1.79 -19.33
CA LYS A 252 -4.58 2.21 -20.71
C LYS A 252 -5.86 2.47 -21.51
N GLY A 253 -5.83 3.48 -22.39
CA GLY A 253 -6.93 3.79 -23.31
C GLY A 253 -8.17 4.34 -22.61
N GLU A 254 -9.37 3.86 -22.93
CA GLU A 254 -10.63 4.29 -22.30
C GLU A 254 -10.72 3.98 -20.78
N LEU A 255 -9.72 3.27 -20.24
CA LEU A 255 -9.64 2.83 -18.84
C LEU A 255 -8.82 3.75 -17.93
N TRP A 256 -8.46 4.98 -18.34
CA TRP A 256 -8.02 6.07 -17.42
C TRP A 256 -9.11 6.48 -16.39
N ARG A 257 -10.09 5.60 -16.17
CA ARG A 257 -11.25 5.78 -15.32
C ARG A 257 -10.79 6.08 -13.90
N GLY A 258 -11.22 7.24 -13.43
CA GLY A 258 -10.90 7.71 -12.09
C GLY A 258 -9.42 8.06 -11.88
N LEU A 259 -8.57 8.12 -12.91
CA LEU A 259 -7.18 8.56 -12.75
C LEU A 259 -7.08 10.08 -12.71
N ASN A 260 -6.49 10.57 -11.63
CA ASN A 260 -6.25 11.97 -11.36
C ASN A 260 -4.74 12.22 -11.24
N TRP A 261 -4.26 13.24 -11.94
CA TRP A 261 -2.87 13.68 -11.85
C TRP A 261 -2.70 14.68 -10.72
N VAL A 262 -1.72 14.44 -9.84
CA VAL A 262 -1.36 15.33 -8.75
C VAL A 262 -0.10 16.08 -9.14
N TRP A 263 -0.25 17.36 -9.43
CA TRP A 263 0.80 18.20 -9.98
C TRP A 263 1.99 18.37 -9.02
N PHE A 264 3.20 18.23 -9.58
CA PHE A 264 4.48 18.39 -8.89
C PHE A 264 4.72 17.40 -7.74
N LYS A 265 4.04 16.24 -7.78
CA LYS A 265 4.21 15.17 -6.78
C LYS A 265 4.93 13.96 -7.35
N GLY A 266 5.70 13.29 -6.49
CA GLY A 266 6.44 12.05 -6.73
C GLY A 266 5.67 10.80 -6.32
N HIS A 267 6.41 9.71 -6.11
CA HIS A 267 5.84 8.38 -5.82
C HIS A 267 5.58 8.13 -4.34
N ASP A 268 6.43 8.65 -3.46
CA ASP A 268 6.36 8.43 -2.03
C ASP A 268 5.16 9.13 -1.38
N THR A 269 4.79 8.66 -0.21
CA THR A 269 3.73 9.22 0.65
C THR A 269 4.30 9.88 1.91
N ASN A 270 5.62 9.98 2.03
CA ASN A 270 6.28 10.50 3.22
C ASN A 270 6.08 12.02 3.36
N SER A 271 5.34 12.42 4.40
CA SER A 271 5.00 13.83 4.64
C SER A 271 6.21 14.76 4.84
N LEU A 272 7.39 14.23 5.18
CA LEU A 272 8.63 14.99 5.29
C LEU A 272 9.18 15.45 3.94
N ASN A 273 8.82 14.79 2.84
CA ASN A 273 9.17 15.21 1.49
C ASN A 273 8.09 16.17 0.95
N GLN A 274 8.41 17.44 0.68
CA GLN A 274 7.42 18.40 0.17
C GLN A 274 6.74 17.99 -1.17
N PHE A 275 7.40 17.10 -1.93
CA PHE A 275 6.90 16.58 -3.20
C PHE A 275 6.22 15.22 -3.07
N HIS A 276 5.95 14.71 -1.86
CA HIS A 276 5.21 13.47 -1.68
C HIS A 276 3.79 13.55 -2.22
N LEU A 277 3.23 12.40 -2.59
CA LEU A 277 1.82 12.24 -2.93
C LEU A 277 0.98 12.41 -1.65
N PRO A 278 0.11 13.44 -1.56
CA PRO A 278 -0.51 13.86 -0.29
C PRO A 278 -1.73 12.99 0.04
N VAL A 279 -1.49 11.76 0.48
CA VAL A 279 -2.53 10.76 0.78
C VAL A 279 -3.59 11.30 1.74
N VAL A 280 -3.17 11.95 2.83
CA VAL A 280 -4.08 12.47 3.86
C VAL A 280 -5.02 13.52 3.28
N ASP A 281 -4.50 14.47 2.51
CA ASP A 281 -5.30 15.57 1.97
C ASP A 281 -6.30 15.06 0.92
N ILE A 282 -5.84 14.18 0.02
CA ILE A 282 -6.70 13.54 -0.98
C ILE A 282 -7.81 12.73 -0.30
N LEU A 283 -7.49 11.95 0.73
CA LEU A 283 -8.51 11.17 1.45
C LEU A 283 -9.50 12.06 2.20
N LYS A 284 -9.09 13.22 2.73
CA LYS A 284 -10.01 14.17 3.37
C LYS A 284 -11.02 14.71 2.37
N GLU A 285 -10.58 15.03 1.15
CA GLU A 285 -11.46 15.46 0.06
C GLU A 285 -12.42 14.35 -0.37
N LEU A 286 -11.94 13.10 -0.40
CA LEU A 286 -12.75 11.94 -0.75
C LEU A 286 -13.66 11.43 0.37
N LYS A 287 -13.35 11.73 1.64
CA LYS A 287 -14.04 11.20 2.82
C LYS A 287 -15.58 11.24 2.72
N PRO A 288 -16.22 12.34 2.26
CA PRO A 288 -17.68 12.36 2.10
C PRO A 288 -18.18 11.24 1.19
N ARG A 289 -17.52 11.02 0.05
CA ARG A 289 -17.89 9.98 -0.93
C ARG A 289 -17.57 8.57 -0.46
N LEU A 290 -16.51 8.41 0.34
CA LEU A 290 -16.13 7.11 0.91
C LEU A 290 -17.07 6.67 2.04
N LEU A 291 -17.78 7.62 2.65
CA LEU A 291 -18.72 7.37 3.76
C LEU A 291 -20.20 7.46 3.33
N GLU A 292 -20.49 8.02 2.16
CA GLU A 292 -21.82 7.92 1.52
C GLU A 292 -22.18 6.43 1.32
N ASP A 293 -23.44 6.09 1.60
CA ASP A 293 -23.97 4.73 1.85
C ASP A 293 -23.64 4.11 3.23
N ALA A 294 -23.82 4.88 4.31
CA ALA A 294 -24.09 4.34 5.65
C ALA A 294 -25.55 3.91 5.80
#